data_AF-A0AAW1TE39-F1
#
_entry.id   AF-A0AAW1TE39-F1
#
_cell.length_a   1.000
_cell.length_b   1.000
_cell.length_c   1.000
_cell.angle_alpha   90.00
_cell.angle_beta   90.00
_cell.angle_gamma   90.00
#
_symmetry.space_group_name_H-M   'P 1'
#
loop_
_entity.id
_entity.type
_entity.pdbx_description
1 polymer ?
#
loop_
_entity_poly.entity_id
_entity_poly.type
_entity_poly.pdbx_seq_one_letter_code
_entity_poly.pdbx_strand_id
1 'polypeptide(L)' 'MAALDFHCPAKDLAATGCKDPSSCLYPFPGLPHKYIHCDHQGVAHEKDCPSDQIWDNVGKACTHPRKGRRS' A
#
# COMPACT_ATOMS: atom_id res chain seq x y z
N MET A 1 5.24 17.83 -2.26
CA MET A 1 4.02 17.36 -1.60
C MET A 1 4.37 16.09 -0.88
N ALA A 2 4.54 16.16 0.44
CA ALA A 2 5.02 15.07 1.28
C ALA A 2 3.83 14.30 1.89
N ALA A 3 3.99 13.01 2.15
CA ALA A 3 3.00 12.11 2.76
C ALA A 3 2.74 12.40 4.25
N LEU A 4 2.59 13.68 4.62
CA LEU A 4 2.65 14.15 5.99
C LEU A 4 1.36 13.92 6.80
N ASP A 5 0.30 13.37 6.21
CA ASP A 5 -0.97 13.18 6.93
C ASP A 5 -1.68 11.85 6.63
N PHE A 6 -0.99 10.88 6.02
CA PHE A 6 -1.61 9.58 5.82
C PHE A 6 -1.63 8.79 7.14
N HIS A 7 -2.73 8.93 7.87
CA HIS A 7 -3.01 8.13 9.04
C HIS A 7 -3.72 6.84 8.64
N CYS A 8 -3.25 5.72 9.17
CA CYS A 8 -3.92 4.44 9.02
C CYS A 8 -5.36 4.54 9.48
N PRO A 9 -6.34 4.15 8.66
CA PRO A 9 -7.73 4.18 9.08
C PRO A 9 -7.93 3.17 10.21
N ALA A 10 -8.08 3.69 11.44
CA ALA A 10 -8.30 2.90 12.64
C ALA A 10 -9.55 2.01 12.55
N LYS A 11 -10.45 2.29 11.60
CA LYS A 11 -11.60 1.43 11.26
C LYS A 11 -11.16 0.08 10.71
N ASP A 12 -10.21 0.06 9.77
CA ASP A 12 -9.68 -1.19 9.21
C ASP A 12 -8.86 -1.95 10.25
N LEU A 13 -8.17 -1.21 11.12
CA LEU A 13 -7.46 -1.76 12.27
C LEU A 13 -8.40 -2.42 13.27
N ALA A 14 -9.50 -1.76 13.62
CA ALA A 14 -10.50 -2.30 14.54
C ALA A 14 -11.29 -3.46 13.91
N ALA A 15 -11.48 -3.45 12.59
CA ALA A 15 -12.26 -4.46 11.88
C ALA A 15 -11.44 -5.73 11.58
N THR A 16 -10.19 -5.59 11.14
CA THR A 16 -9.36 -6.71 10.65
C THR A 16 -8.06 -6.88 11.42
N GLY A 17 -7.63 -5.88 12.19
CA GLY A 17 -6.37 -5.89 12.92
C GLY A 17 -5.12 -5.97 12.04
N CYS A 18 -5.24 -5.72 10.73
CA CYS A 18 -4.19 -5.95 9.75
C CYS A 18 -3.54 -7.35 9.88
N LYS A 19 -4.36 -8.36 10.21
CA LYS A 19 -3.89 -9.75 10.33
C LYS A 19 -3.59 -10.37 8.97
N ASP A 20 -4.31 -9.95 7.93
CA ASP A 20 -4.04 -10.43 6.58
C ASP A 20 -2.87 -9.66 5.96
N PRO A 21 -1.93 -10.34 5.29
CA PRO A 21 -0.80 -9.71 4.63
C PRO A 21 -1.19 -8.79 3.46
N SER A 22 -2.47 -8.76 3.09
CA SER A 22 -3.04 -7.89 2.07
C SER A 22 -4.01 -6.84 2.64
N SER A 23 -4.32 -6.92 3.94
CA SER A 23 -5.15 -5.94 4.64
C SER A 23 -4.30 -4.76 5.09
N CYS A 24 -4.89 -3.57 5.06
CA CYS A 24 -4.25 -2.32 5.47
C CYS A 24 -3.04 -1.86 4.64
N LEU A 25 -3.04 -2.20 3.35
CA LEU A 25 -2.10 -1.67 2.37
C LEU A 25 -2.74 -0.52 1.56
N TYR A 26 -2.02 0.58 1.41
CA TYR A 26 -2.51 1.82 0.80
C TYR A 26 -1.51 2.43 -0.18
N PRO A 27 -1.97 3.15 -1.21
CA PRO A 27 -1.08 3.83 -2.15
C PRO A 27 -0.39 5.02 -1.48
N PHE A 28 0.89 5.23 -1.81
CA PHE A 28 1.59 6.44 -1.38
C PHE A 28 1.23 7.63 -2.28
N PRO A 29 0.79 8.77 -1.73
CA PRO A 29 0.43 9.93 -2.52
C PRO A 29 1.66 10.56 -3.18
N GLY A 30 1.71 10.54 -4.52
CA GLY A 30 2.76 11.17 -5.31
C GLY A 30 3.93 10.26 -5.70
N LEU A 31 4.02 9.05 -5.18
CA LEU A 31 5.04 8.08 -5.58
C LEU A 31 4.40 6.72 -5.91
N PRO A 32 4.33 6.33 -7.19
CA PRO A 32 3.74 5.05 -7.60
C PRO A 32 4.60 3.86 -7.19
N HIS A 33 5.90 4.06 -6.95
CA HIS A 33 6.83 3.00 -6.52
C HIS A 33 6.84 2.79 -5.00
N LYS A 34 5.99 3.52 -4.26
CA LYS A 34 5.86 3.39 -2.81
C LYS A 34 4.43 3.07 -2.44
N TYR A 35 4.30 2.38 -1.34
CA TYR A 35 3.04 2.07 -0.71
C TYR A 35 3.18 2.21 0.80
N ILE A 36 2.04 2.26 1.47
CA ILE A 36 1.95 2.40 2.91
C ILE A 36 1.36 1.10 3.44
N HIS A 37 2.05 0.47 4.37
CA HIS A 37 1.60 -0.69 5.11
C HIS A 37 1.31 -0.27 6.54
N CYS A 38 0.07 -0.46 6.97
CA CYS A 38 -0.31 -0.19 8.35
C CYS A 38 -0.13 -1.44 9.20
N ASP A 39 0.62 -1.33 10.27
CA ASP A 39 0.76 -2.40 11.25
C ASP A 39 -0.47 -2.49 12.16
N HIS A 40 -0.62 -3.62 12.86
CA HIS A 40 -1.72 -3.89 13.81
C HIS A 40 -1.89 -2.84 14.92
N GLN A 41 -0.89 -1.97 15.12
CA GLN A 41 -0.94 -0.83 16.05
C GLN A 41 -1.45 0.48 15.40
N GLY A 42 -1.75 0.47 14.10
CA GLY A 42 -2.18 1.66 13.35
C GLY A 42 -1.04 2.56 12.92
N VAL A 43 0.19 2.02 12.90
CA VAL A 43 1.38 2.76 12.48
C VAL A 43 1.56 2.58 10.97
N ALA A 44 1.62 3.69 10.25
CA ALA A 44 1.86 3.72 8.81
C ALA A 44 3.36 3.53 8.54
N HIS A 45 3.71 2.44 7.85
CA HIS A 45 5.06 2.16 7.39
C HIS A 45 5.14 2.35 5.89
N GLU A 46 5.98 3.29 5.46
CA GLU A 46 6.31 3.46 4.05
C GLU A 46 7.15 2.27 3.59
N LYS A 47 6.75 1.66 2.47
CA LYS A 47 7.42 0.55 1.85
C LYS A 47 7.63 0.85 0.37
N ASP A 48 8.82 0.53 -0.11
CA ASP A 48 9.19 0.68 -1.50
C ASP A 48 8.91 -0.63 -2.24
N CYS A 49 8.31 -0.53 -3.42
CA CYS A 49 8.13 -1.68 -4.29
C CYS A 49 9.47 -2.12 -4.89
N PRO A 50 9.79 -3.42 -4.88
CA PRO A 50 11.03 -3.92 -5.49
C PRO A 50 10.97 -3.86 -7.04
N SER A 51 12.09 -3.53 -7.69
CA SER A 51 12.31 -3.63 -9.16
C SER A 51 11.39 -2.79 -10.07
N ASP A 52 11.44 -1.45 -10.00
CA ASP A 52 10.65 -0.52 -10.86
C ASP A 52 9.14 -0.86 -10.93
N GLN A 53 8.65 -1.62 -9.95
CA GLN A 53 7.25 -1.98 -9.83
C GLN A 53 6.47 -0.80 -9.28
N ILE A 54 5.21 -0.72 -9.69
CA ILE A 54 4.26 0.27 -9.25
C ILE A 54 3.25 -0.42 -8.33
N TRP A 55 2.89 0.27 -7.26
CA TRP A 55 1.86 -0.17 -6.35
C TRP A 55 0.50 -0.25 -7.06
N ASP A 56 -0.09 -1.46 -7.06
CA ASP A 56 -1.45 -1.70 -7.49
C ASP A 56 -2.40 -1.75 -6.29
N ASN A 57 -3.23 -0.73 -6.16
CA ASN A 57 -4.22 -0.66 -5.08
C ASN A 57 -5.36 -1.69 -5.28
N VAL A 58 -5.56 -2.21 -6.50
CA VAL A 58 -6.59 -3.22 -6.81
C VAL A 58 -6.11 -4.60 -6.37
N GLY A 59 -4.91 -5.00 -6.80
CA GLY A 59 -4.29 -6.27 -6.39
C GLY A 59 -3.61 -6.25 -5.02
N LYS A 60 -3.54 -5.09 -4.35
CA LYS A 60 -2.79 -4.87 -3.10
C LYS A 60 -1.36 -5.41 -3.17
N ALA A 61 -0.72 -5.21 -4.31
CA ALA A 61 0.58 -5.77 -4.62
C ALA A 61 1.40 -4.84 -5.51
N CYS A 62 2.72 -4.95 -5.44
CA CYS A 62 3.60 -4.31 -6.40
C CYS A 62 3.51 -5.06 -7.73
N THR A 63 3.06 -4.36 -8.78
CA THR A 63 2.94 -4.89 -10.13
C THR A 63 3.83 -4.14 -11.10
N HIS A 64 4.25 -4.78 -12.18
CA HIS A 64 4.98 -4.07 -13.21
C HIS A 64 3.99 -3.29 -14.09
N PRO A 65 4.24 -1.99 -14.38
CA PRO A 65 3.43 -1.23 -15.33
C PRO A 65 3.35 -1.89 -16.72
N ARG A 66 4.34 -2.74 -17.06
CA ARG A 66 4.38 -3.50 -18.31
C ARG A 66 3.48 -4.73 -18.36
N LYS A 67 2.68 -5.03 -17.33
CA LYS A 67 1.69 -6.11 -17.39
C LYS A 67 0.29 -5.62 -17.77
N GLY A 68 0.20 -4.68 -18.71
CA GLY A 68 -0.84 -4.76 -19.73
C GLY A 68 -0.55 -5.93 -20.68
N ARG A 69 -0.61 -7.19 -20.20
CA ARG A 69 -0.70 -8.32 -21.14
C ARG A 69 -2.13 -8.38 -21.66
N ARG A 70 -2.36 -7.58 -22.72
CA ARG A 70 -3.24 -8.02 -23.80
C ARG A 70 -2.67 -9.30 -24.38
N SER A 71 -3.60 -10.20 -24.71
CA SER A 71 -3.47 -11.42 -25.50
C SER A 71 -3.18 -12.71 -24.74
#